data_AF-A0A7S2DR35-F1
#
_entry.id   AF-A0A7S2DR35-F1
#
_cell.length_a   1.000
_cell.length_b   1.000
_cell.length_c   1.000
_cell.angle_alpha   90.00
_cell.angle_beta   90.00
_cell.angle_gamma   90.00
#
_symmetry.space_group_name_H-M   'P 1'
#
loop_
_entity.id
_entity.type
_entity.pdbx_description
1 polymer ?
#
loop_
_entity_poly.entity_id
_entity_poly.type
_entity_poly.pdbx_seq_one_letter_code
_entity_poly.pdbx_strand_id
1 'polypeptide(L)'
;GSCPSSPPEPIQPGTIQGLETVCSNAEIRGVLGGRSGSILRLDHILKNDHFPSGENFTLEERLPRTINFRQVQGLPIFGTAQPPADGVLEVVQRVKESGCSSTTWLNMREEPMVYINGRSYCVKKSNDPFRNVERTGISTEQVEAEEMLLKTEILAEADRNGGRVLLHGETCPEVQGEVAAWGESYGYWEPVSPEVVRTVREVYEEAMRADASLTYHRIPVTDECAPEEKDIDRLLEVLGATDATTGLVFNCQLGRGRTTTGMVIACIFRKWVCGHAPAWWDTAVG
;
A
#
# COMPACT_ATOMS: atom_id res chain seq x y z
N GLY A 1 -24.85 8.86 27.44
CA GLY A 1 -23.57 8.68 26.74
C GLY A 1 -23.89 8.01 25.43
N SER A 2 -23.72 8.72 24.33
CA SER A 2 -23.86 8.18 22.98
C SER A 2 -22.79 7.10 22.77
N CYS A 3 -23.21 5.92 22.30
CA CYS A 3 -22.28 4.88 21.84
C CYS A 3 -21.28 5.49 20.84
N PRO A 4 -20.03 4.99 20.78
CA PRO A 4 -19.16 5.33 19.66
C PRO A 4 -19.89 4.86 18.39
N SER A 5 -20.09 5.79 17.45
CA SER A 5 -20.58 5.50 16.12
C SER A 5 -19.76 4.33 15.57
N SER A 6 -20.44 3.31 15.04
CA SER A 6 -19.80 2.22 14.32
C SER A 6 -18.73 2.78 13.37
N PRO A 7 -17.56 2.14 13.21
CA PRO A 7 -16.58 2.59 12.24
C PRO A 7 -17.26 2.71 10.87
N PRO A 8 -16.94 3.73 10.06
CA PRO A 8 -17.51 3.85 8.73
C PRO A 8 -17.30 2.54 7.95
N GLU A 9 -18.31 2.18 7.16
CA GLU A 9 -18.24 0.97 6.32
C GLU A 9 -16.95 0.99 5.49
N PRO A 10 -16.27 -0.16 5.34
CA PRO A 10 -15.06 -0.24 4.54
C PRO A 10 -15.31 0.31 3.14
N ILE A 11 -14.46 1.24 2.70
CA ILE A 11 -14.58 1.83 1.38
C ILE A 11 -14.29 0.75 0.34
N GLN A 12 -15.34 0.25 -0.30
CA GLN A 12 -15.23 -0.78 -1.34
C GLN A 12 -14.64 -0.17 -2.61
N PRO A 13 -13.61 -0.80 -3.21
CA PRO A 13 -13.13 -0.45 -4.55
C PRO A 13 -14.24 -0.48 -5.59
N GLY A 14 -14.24 0.48 -6.52
CA GLY A 14 -15.17 0.49 -7.64
C GLY A 14 -16.59 0.97 -7.34
N THR A 15 -16.94 1.23 -6.07
CA THR A 15 -18.21 1.85 -5.71
C THR A 15 -18.04 3.36 -5.59
N ILE A 16 -18.74 4.12 -6.45
CA ILE A 16 -18.77 5.58 -6.38
C ILE A 16 -19.45 5.97 -5.06
N GLN A 17 -18.71 6.58 -4.12
CA GLN A 17 -19.29 7.03 -2.86
C GLN A 17 -20.05 8.35 -3.03
N GLY A 18 -21.01 8.63 -2.14
CA GLY A 18 -21.94 9.79 -2.25
C GLY A 18 -21.30 11.19 -2.22
N LEU A 19 -19.98 11.30 -2.07
CA LEU A 19 -19.21 12.55 -2.16
C LEU A 19 -18.46 12.71 -3.49
N GLU A 20 -18.37 11.66 -4.31
CA GLU A 20 -17.61 11.65 -5.56
C GLU A 20 -18.47 12.24 -6.70
N THR A 21 -18.07 13.40 -7.22
CA THR A 21 -18.71 13.97 -8.42
C THR A 21 -17.91 13.53 -9.65
N VAL A 22 -18.49 12.65 -10.47
CA VAL A 22 -17.85 12.16 -11.71
C VAL A 22 -17.45 13.34 -12.61
N CYS A 23 -16.20 13.32 -13.07
CA CYS A 23 -15.65 14.33 -13.96
C CYS A 23 -15.91 13.97 -15.42
N SER A 24 -16.26 14.97 -16.23
CA SER A 24 -16.26 14.82 -17.68
C SER A 24 -14.83 14.71 -18.24
N ASN A 25 -14.68 14.08 -19.40
CA ASN A 25 -13.40 14.03 -20.11
C ASN A 25 -12.83 15.42 -20.44
N ALA A 26 -13.69 16.44 -20.56
CA ALA A 26 -13.25 17.82 -20.80
C ALA A 26 -12.62 18.44 -19.54
N GLU A 27 -13.23 18.23 -18.37
CA GLU A 27 -12.66 18.66 -17.08
C GLU A 27 -11.35 17.95 -16.79
N ILE A 28 -11.29 16.63 -16.99
CA ILE A 28 -10.05 15.85 -16.83
C ILE A 28 -8.93 16.46 -17.67
N ARG A 29 -9.17 16.68 -18.97
CA ARG A 29 -8.16 17.31 -19.86
C ARG A 29 -7.77 18.71 -19.41
N GLY A 30 -8.72 19.50 -18.91
CA GLY A 30 -8.46 20.85 -18.40
C GLY A 30 -7.52 20.84 -17.19
N VAL A 31 -7.76 19.96 -16.22
CA VAL A 31 -6.90 19.80 -15.04
C VAL A 31 -5.53 19.29 -15.43
N LEU A 32 -5.46 18.22 -16.23
CA LEU A 32 -4.19 17.65 -16.68
C LEU A 32 -3.36 18.67 -17.47
N GLY A 33 -3.99 19.45 -18.35
CA GLY A 33 -3.31 20.52 -19.09
C GLY A 33 -2.76 21.65 -18.23
N GLY A 34 -3.28 21.84 -17.01
CA GLY A 34 -2.80 22.84 -16.05
C GLY A 34 -1.72 22.33 -15.09
N ARG A 35 -1.48 21.02 -15.04
CA ARG A 35 -0.49 20.41 -14.15
C ARG A 35 0.94 20.74 -14.59
N SER A 36 1.70 21.30 -13.66
CA SER A 36 3.09 21.73 -13.86
C SER A 36 3.99 21.41 -12.66
N GLY A 37 3.53 20.51 -11.79
CA GLY A 37 4.28 20.05 -10.63
C GLY A 37 5.51 19.22 -11.02
N SER A 38 6.37 18.96 -10.04
CA SER A 38 7.53 18.08 -10.16
C SER A 38 7.13 16.61 -10.14
N ILE A 39 6.07 16.25 -9.38
CA ILE A 39 5.53 14.89 -9.31
C ILE A 39 4.21 14.82 -10.08
N LEU A 40 3.28 15.72 -9.78
CA LEU A 40 2.00 15.88 -10.47
C LEU A 40 2.19 16.74 -11.74
N ARG A 41 2.93 16.16 -12.70
CA ARG A 41 3.23 16.69 -14.03
C ARG A 41 2.10 16.41 -15.01
N LEU A 42 2.22 16.99 -16.22
CA LEU A 42 1.65 16.51 -17.50
C LEU A 42 0.24 15.89 -17.36
N ASP A 43 -0.36 15.17 -18.27
CA ASP A 43 -0.47 13.71 -18.30
C ASP A 43 -0.41 12.82 -17.03
N HIS A 44 -0.07 13.25 -15.81
CA HIS A 44 -0.10 12.35 -14.63
C HIS A 44 -1.46 12.42 -13.94
N ILE A 45 -1.94 11.30 -13.41
CA ILE A 45 -3.19 11.16 -12.65
C ILE A 45 -2.91 10.61 -11.24
N LEU A 46 -3.84 10.84 -10.31
CA LEU A 46 -3.87 10.16 -9.01
C LEU A 46 -4.93 9.07 -9.07
N LYS A 47 -4.50 7.81 -9.13
CA LYS A 47 -5.41 6.66 -9.18
C LYS A 47 -5.45 5.95 -7.84
N ASN A 48 -6.64 5.57 -7.40
CA ASN A 48 -6.82 4.74 -6.23
C ASN A 48 -6.06 3.42 -6.40
N ASP A 49 -5.23 3.09 -5.41
CA ASP A 49 -4.42 1.86 -5.41
C ASP A 49 -5.26 0.60 -5.14
N HIS A 50 -6.42 0.76 -4.50
CA HIS A 50 -7.31 -0.34 -4.23
C HIS A 50 -8.35 -0.46 -5.36
N PHE A 51 -8.27 -1.56 -6.12
CA PHE A 51 -9.17 -1.85 -7.24
C PHE A 51 -9.71 -3.29 -7.19
N PRO A 52 -10.95 -3.54 -7.67
CA PRO A 52 -11.67 -4.80 -7.44
C PRO A 52 -10.95 -6.06 -7.95
N SER A 53 -10.25 -5.96 -9.08
CA SER A 53 -9.58 -7.10 -9.71
C SER A 53 -8.24 -7.49 -9.08
N GLY A 54 -7.77 -6.71 -8.10
CA GLY A 54 -6.53 -6.99 -7.37
C GLY A 54 -6.65 -8.09 -6.32
N GLU A 55 -7.87 -8.47 -5.93
CA GLU A 55 -8.11 -9.45 -4.87
C GLU A 55 -7.91 -10.89 -5.36
N ASN A 56 -7.13 -11.65 -4.60
CA ASN A 56 -6.99 -13.08 -4.77
C ASN A 56 -8.05 -13.79 -3.93
N PHE A 57 -9.13 -14.19 -4.59
CA PHE A 57 -10.26 -14.86 -3.97
C PHE A 57 -9.96 -16.28 -3.45
N THR A 58 -8.78 -16.85 -3.74
CA THR A 58 -8.39 -18.19 -3.28
C THR A 58 -7.77 -18.21 -1.89
N LEU A 59 -7.51 -17.05 -1.28
CA LEU A 59 -6.96 -16.98 0.07
C LEU A 59 -8.01 -17.35 1.12
N GLU A 60 -7.59 -18.09 2.14
CA GLU A 60 -8.47 -18.62 3.19
C GLU A 60 -9.04 -17.51 4.08
N GLU A 61 -8.21 -16.53 4.42
CA GLU A 61 -8.57 -15.43 5.30
C GLU A 61 -8.82 -14.15 4.50
N ARG A 62 -9.87 -13.42 4.88
CA ARG A 62 -10.18 -12.10 4.33
C ARG A 62 -10.40 -11.10 5.44
N LEU A 63 -9.73 -9.96 5.31
CA LEU A 63 -9.93 -8.83 6.19
C LEU A 63 -10.88 -7.83 5.52
N PRO A 64 -11.81 -7.20 6.26
CA PRO A 64 -12.76 -6.25 5.70
C PRO A 64 -12.14 -5.04 4.98
N ARG A 65 -10.99 -4.53 5.45
CA ARG A 65 -10.41 -3.27 4.94
C ARG A 65 -9.21 -3.47 4.03
N THR A 66 -8.64 -4.67 3.94
CA THR A 66 -7.49 -4.94 3.06
C THR A 66 -7.63 -6.25 2.32
N ILE A 67 -7.08 -6.30 1.11
CA ILE A 67 -7.06 -7.50 0.29
C ILE A 67 -5.73 -8.23 0.42
N ASN A 68 -5.74 -9.49 0.00
CA ASN A 68 -4.55 -10.33 -0.09
C ASN A 68 -3.81 -10.55 1.23
N PHE A 69 -4.50 -10.35 2.36
CA PHE A 69 -3.99 -10.71 3.68
C PHE A 69 -3.78 -12.22 3.77
N ARG A 70 -2.62 -12.63 4.26
CA ARG A 70 -2.27 -14.05 4.46
C ARG A 70 -1.13 -14.20 5.46
N GLN A 71 -1.09 -15.34 6.13
CA GLN A 71 -0.01 -15.74 7.03
C GLN A 71 0.75 -16.94 6.46
N VAL A 72 2.06 -17.00 6.67
CA VAL A 72 2.85 -18.22 6.43
C VAL A 72 2.56 -19.23 7.53
N GLN A 73 2.17 -20.45 7.14
CA GLN A 73 1.84 -21.50 8.10
C GLN A 73 2.97 -21.74 9.10
N GLY A 74 2.65 -21.62 10.40
CA GLY A 74 3.58 -21.88 11.50
C GLY A 74 4.65 -20.81 11.74
N LEU A 75 4.61 -19.67 11.03
CA LEU A 75 5.55 -18.57 11.22
C LEU A 75 4.79 -17.25 11.46
N PRO A 76 5.31 -16.32 12.28
CA PRO A 76 4.72 -15.00 12.49
C PRO A 76 5.09 -14.06 11.31
N ILE A 77 4.79 -14.50 10.09
CA ILE A 77 5.10 -13.79 8.84
C ILE A 77 3.81 -13.63 8.05
N PHE A 78 3.50 -12.39 7.70
CA PHE A 78 2.25 -11.97 7.09
C PHE A 78 2.50 -11.16 5.82
N GLY A 79 1.58 -11.25 4.88
CA GLY A 79 1.56 -10.42 3.68
C GLY A 79 0.20 -9.78 3.49
N THR A 80 0.15 -8.55 2.99
CA THR A 80 -1.10 -7.85 2.64
C THR A 80 -0.89 -6.86 1.49
N ALA A 81 -1.96 -6.44 0.82
CA ALA A 81 -1.92 -5.28 -0.07
C ALA A 81 -1.74 -3.97 0.72
N GLN A 82 -1.64 -2.84 0.03
CA GLN A 82 -1.62 -1.54 0.69
C GLN A 82 -3.01 -1.27 1.29
N PRO A 83 -3.17 -1.23 2.63
CA PRO A 83 -4.47 -0.99 3.22
C PRO A 83 -4.85 0.51 3.15
N PRO A 84 -6.15 0.84 3.25
CA PRO A 84 -6.58 2.18 3.68
C PRO A 84 -6.02 2.48 5.08
N ALA A 85 -6.05 3.75 5.49
CA ALA A 85 -5.38 4.20 6.71
C ALA A 85 -5.90 3.48 7.98
N ASP A 86 -7.21 3.23 8.07
CA ASP A 86 -7.83 2.49 9.16
C ASP A 86 -7.61 0.96 9.08
N GLY A 87 -7.39 0.43 7.87
CA GLY A 87 -7.01 -0.96 7.65
C GLY A 87 -5.64 -1.33 8.21
N VAL A 88 -4.75 -0.36 8.46
CA VAL A 88 -3.46 -0.62 9.12
C VAL A 88 -3.68 -1.21 10.51
N LEU A 89 -4.53 -0.59 11.34
CA LEU A 89 -4.79 -1.06 12.71
C LEU A 89 -5.59 -2.36 12.73
N GLU A 90 -6.45 -2.61 11.73
CA GLU A 90 -7.14 -3.90 11.56
C GLU A 90 -6.13 -5.04 11.37
N VAL A 91 -5.14 -4.85 10.49
CA VAL A 91 -4.08 -5.83 10.26
C VAL A 91 -3.23 -6.04 11.52
N VAL A 92 -2.86 -4.96 12.22
CA VAL A 92 -2.07 -5.05 13.47
C VAL A 92 -2.83 -5.82 14.55
N GLN A 93 -4.12 -5.55 14.71
CA GLN A 93 -4.97 -6.26 15.66
C GLN A 93 -5.07 -7.75 15.31
N ARG A 94 -5.24 -8.07 14.02
CA ARG A 94 -5.27 -9.47 13.57
C ARG A 94 -3.95 -10.20 13.81
N VAL A 95 -2.81 -9.53 13.64
CA VAL A 95 -1.48 -10.08 13.94
C VAL A 95 -1.35 -10.37 15.44
N LYS A 96 -1.84 -9.51 16.33
CA LYS A 96 -1.87 -9.79 17.78
C LYS A 96 -2.71 -11.01 18.13
N GLU A 97 -3.87 -11.16 17.49
CA GLU A 97 -4.76 -12.31 17.69
C GLU A 97 -4.12 -13.65 17.24
N SER A 98 -3.11 -13.60 16.37
CA SER A 98 -2.30 -14.78 16.02
C SER A 98 -1.29 -15.18 17.12
N GLY A 99 -1.21 -14.43 18.21
CA GLY A 99 -0.28 -14.68 19.33
C GLY A 99 1.04 -13.94 19.22
N CYS A 100 1.19 -13.01 18.27
CA CYS A 100 2.39 -12.18 18.15
C CYS A 100 2.44 -11.11 19.27
N SER A 101 3.63 -10.88 19.83
CA SER A 101 3.84 -9.90 20.92
C SER A 101 3.88 -8.45 20.43
N SER A 102 4.32 -8.26 19.19
CA SER A 102 4.49 -6.97 18.52
C SER A 102 4.40 -7.16 17.00
N THR A 103 4.32 -6.04 16.27
CA THR A 103 4.23 -6.04 14.82
C THR A 103 5.31 -5.14 14.22
N THR A 104 6.11 -5.70 13.31
CA THR A 104 7.02 -4.92 12.45
C THR A 104 6.48 -4.92 11.04
N TRP A 105 6.11 -3.74 10.55
CA TRP A 105 5.56 -3.53 9.23
C TRP A 105 6.64 -3.07 8.24
N LEU A 106 6.80 -3.82 7.16
CA LEU A 106 7.77 -3.57 6.09
C LEU A 106 7.02 -3.25 4.79
N ASN A 107 6.96 -1.96 4.45
CA ASN A 107 6.38 -1.49 3.19
C ASN A 107 7.44 -1.47 2.10
N MET A 108 7.24 -2.28 1.07
CA MET A 108 8.20 -2.54 0.00
C MET A 108 7.99 -1.67 -1.25
N ARG A 109 7.16 -0.61 -1.17
CA ARG A 109 6.81 0.21 -2.33
C ARG A 109 7.87 1.24 -2.67
N GLU A 110 8.31 1.24 -3.93
CA GLU A 110 9.13 2.32 -4.49
C GLU A 110 8.31 3.49 -5.04
N GLU A 111 7.02 3.29 -5.32
CA GLU A 111 6.20 4.34 -5.89
C GLU A 111 5.79 5.35 -4.80
N PRO A 112 5.91 6.66 -5.05
CA PRO A 112 5.38 7.66 -4.15
C PRO A 112 3.84 7.57 -4.14
N MET A 113 3.27 7.49 -2.94
CA MET A 113 1.82 7.44 -2.74
C MET A 113 1.39 8.33 -1.59
N VAL A 114 0.12 8.73 -1.61
CA VAL A 114 -0.49 9.55 -0.55
C VAL A 114 -1.83 8.96 -0.14
N TYR A 115 -2.26 9.31 1.07
CA TYR A 115 -3.59 9.04 1.57
C TYR A 115 -4.45 10.29 1.42
N ILE A 116 -5.62 10.15 0.80
CA ILE A 116 -6.63 11.23 0.70
C ILE A 116 -7.94 10.66 1.25
N ASN A 117 -8.49 11.30 2.27
CA ASN A 117 -9.68 10.81 3.00
C ASN A 117 -9.55 9.34 3.45
N GLY A 118 -8.33 8.94 3.83
CA GLY A 118 -8.01 7.59 4.30
C GLY A 118 -7.81 6.53 3.22
N ARG A 119 -7.96 6.85 1.93
CA ARG A 119 -7.69 5.93 0.81
C ARG A 119 -6.33 6.22 0.19
N SER A 120 -5.64 5.18 -0.27
CA SER A 120 -4.33 5.28 -0.92
C SER A 120 -4.45 5.64 -2.41
N TYR A 121 -3.67 6.61 -2.84
CA TYR A 121 -3.56 7.04 -4.23
C TYR A 121 -2.10 7.05 -4.68
N CYS A 122 -1.87 6.48 -5.86
CA CYS A 122 -0.57 6.48 -6.51
C CYS A 122 -0.62 7.30 -7.79
N VAL A 123 0.52 7.90 -8.12
CA VAL A 123 0.68 8.63 -9.38
C VAL A 123 0.80 7.62 -10.53
N LYS A 124 0.04 7.85 -11.61
CA LYS A 124 0.05 7.05 -12.84
C LYS A 124 0.07 7.97 -14.05
N LYS A 125 0.40 7.45 -15.24
CA LYS A 125 0.20 8.20 -16.48
C LYS A 125 -1.24 8.04 -16.96
N SER A 126 -1.83 9.11 -17.48
CA SER A 126 -3.21 9.10 -17.98
C SER A 126 -3.43 8.16 -19.16
N ASN A 127 -2.39 7.95 -19.98
CA ASN A 127 -2.42 7.04 -21.13
C ASN A 127 -2.10 5.58 -20.77
N ASP A 128 -1.66 5.32 -19.54
CA ASP A 128 -1.36 3.99 -19.03
C ASP A 128 -1.67 3.94 -17.51
N PRO A 129 -2.95 4.04 -17.13
CA PRO A 129 -3.35 4.25 -15.74
C PRO A 129 -3.18 3.01 -14.86
N PHE A 130 -2.90 1.85 -15.46
CA PHE A 130 -2.80 0.57 -14.75
C PHE A 130 -1.38 0.18 -14.38
N ARG A 131 -0.35 0.79 -15.00
CA ARG A 131 1.06 0.48 -14.72
C ARG A 131 1.69 1.43 -13.72
N ASN A 132 2.53 0.90 -12.85
CA ASN A 132 3.37 1.71 -11.96
C ASN A 132 4.38 2.51 -12.78
N VAL A 133 4.67 3.73 -12.32
CA VAL A 133 5.78 4.52 -12.86
C VAL A 133 7.05 4.07 -12.12
N GLU A 134 7.78 3.14 -12.75
CA GLU A 134 8.97 2.51 -12.18
C GLU A 134 10.11 3.52 -11.95
N ARG A 135 10.78 3.40 -10.80
CA ARG A 135 11.90 4.25 -10.38
C ARG A 135 13.01 3.39 -9.78
N THR A 136 13.74 2.71 -10.65
CA THR A 136 14.80 1.76 -10.28
C THR A 136 15.77 2.35 -9.24
N GLY A 137 15.92 1.67 -8.11
CA GLY A 137 16.95 1.96 -7.11
C GLY A 137 16.70 3.20 -6.22
N ILE A 138 15.47 3.71 -6.15
CA ILE A 138 15.14 4.84 -5.25
C ILE A 138 15.42 4.49 -3.77
N SER A 139 15.94 5.45 -3.00
CA SER A 139 16.12 5.31 -1.55
C SER A 139 14.84 5.64 -0.77
N THR A 140 14.79 5.21 0.50
CA THR A 140 13.68 5.53 1.40
C THR A 140 13.50 7.04 1.57
N GLU A 141 14.61 7.77 1.76
CA GLU A 141 14.59 9.22 1.96
C GLU A 141 14.07 9.95 0.71
N GLN A 142 14.43 9.46 -0.48
CA GLN A 142 13.97 10.03 -1.74
C GLN A 142 12.48 9.80 -1.96
N VAL A 143 11.97 8.57 -1.77
CA VAL A 143 10.54 8.30 -1.99
C VAL A 143 9.67 9.07 -1.00
N GLU A 144 10.09 9.20 0.26
CA GLU A 144 9.36 9.98 1.26
C GLU A 144 9.40 11.49 0.99
N ALA A 145 10.51 12.02 0.47
CA ALA A 145 10.59 13.39 0.02
C ALA A 145 9.65 13.66 -1.19
N GLU A 146 9.55 12.72 -2.12
CA GLU A 146 8.60 12.80 -3.23
C GLU A 146 7.14 12.74 -2.73
N GLU A 147 6.83 11.94 -1.71
CA GLU A 147 5.49 11.89 -1.08
C GLU A 147 5.12 13.22 -0.39
N MET A 148 6.07 13.86 0.30
CA MET A 148 5.87 15.19 0.89
C MET A 148 5.65 16.27 -0.18
N LEU A 149 6.40 16.20 -1.28
CA LEU A 149 6.22 17.11 -2.41
C LEU A 149 4.87 16.87 -3.09
N LEU A 150 4.48 15.62 -3.29
CA LEU A 150 3.18 15.24 -3.86
C LEU A 150 2.03 15.77 -3.00
N LYS A 151 2.09 15.62 -1.67
CA LYS A 151 1.13 16.22 -0.74
C LYS A 151 1.02 17.74 -0.94
N THR A 152 2.15 18.43 -1.06
CA THR A 152 2.19 19.89 -1.29
C THR A 152 1.53 20.28 -2.63
N GLU A 153 1.83 19.54 -3.70
CA GLU A 153 1.28 19.79 -5.04
C GLU A 153 -0.23 19.53 -5.11
N ILE A 154 -0.72 18.51 -4.39
CA ILE A 154 -2.15 18.20 -4.27
C ILE A 154 -2.90 19.33 -3.59
N LEU A 155 -2.39 19.85 -2.47
CA LEU A 155 -3.02 20.96 -1.76
C LEU A 155 -3.05 22.23 -2.60
N ALA A 156 -1.94 22.54 -3.30
CA ALA A 156 -1.89 23.67 -4.22
C ALA A 156 -2.84 23.51 -5.43
N GLU A 157 -3.02 22.29 -5.95
CA GLU A 157 -4.03 22.02 -6.98
C GLU A 157 -5.45 22.19 -6.43
N ALA A 158 -5.71 21.71 -5.21
CA ALA A 158 -7.01 21.85 -4.56
C ALA A 158 -7.39 23.32 -4.36
N ASP A 159 -6.46 24.17 -3.92
CA ASP A 159 -6.67 25.61 -3.76
C ASP A 159 -7.11 26.28 -5.07
N ARG A 160 -6.53 25.87 -6.20
CA ARG A 160 -6.90 26.38 -7.53
C ARG A 160 -8.26 25.87 -8.01
N ASN A 161 -8.68 24.71 -7.53
CA ASN A 161 -9.88 24.01 -7.99
C ASN A 161 -11.08 24.13 -7.03
N GLY A 162 -11.00 25.03 -6.04
CA GLY A 162 -12.08 25.30 -5.09
C GLY A 162 -12.17 24.29 -3.95
N GLY A 163 -11.02 23.81 -3.46
CA GLY A 163 -10.93 22.87 -2.33
C GLY A 163 -11.14 21.41 -2.72
N ARG A 164 -10.91 21.05 -3.99
CA ARG A 164 -11.09 19.70 -4.51
C ARG A 164 -9.98 19.29 -5.48
N VAL A 165 -9.67 18.01 -5.52
CA VAL A 165 -8.63 17.45 -6.38
C VAL A 165 -9.22 16.42 -7.35
N LEU A 166 -8.65 16.29 -8.53
CA LEU A 166 -9.03 15.28 -9.51
C LEU A 166 -8.36 13.94 -9.16
N LEU A 167 -9.19 12.96 -8.81
CA LEU A 167 -8.79 11.58 -8.52
C LEU A 167 -9.37 10.63 -9.56
N HIS A 168 -8.81 9.42 -9.64
CA HIS A 168 -9.23 8.39 -10.57
C HIS A 168 -9.53 7.08 -9.84
N GLY A 169 -10.63 6.45 -10.23
CA GLY A 169 -11.05 5.13 -9.80
C GLY A 169 -11.00 4.12 -10.95
N GLU A 170 -11.36 2.89 -10.65
CA GLU A 170 -11.50 1.81 -11.62
C GLU A 170 -12.85 1.14 -11.42
N THR A 171 -13.59 0.91 -12.51
CA THR A 171 -14.86 0.17 -12.43
C THR A 171 -14.61 -1.32 -12.15
N CYS A 172 -15.60 -2.00 -11.58
CA CYS A 172 -15.53 -3.46 -11.52
C CYS A 172 -15.81 -4.04 -12.92
N PRO A 173 -14.99 -4.96 -13.45
CA PRO A 173 -15.28 -5.60 -14.73
C PRO A 173 -16.63 -6.33 -14.70
N GLU A 174 -17.41 -6.26 -15.78
CA GLU A 174 -18.74 -6.91 -15.87
C GLU A 174 -18.67 -8.45 -15.84
N VAL A 175 -17.51 -9.03 -16.19
CA VAL A 175 -17.33 -10.49 -16.26
C VAL A 175 -16.77 -11.01 -14.94
N GLN A 176 -17.66 -11.57 -14.10
CA GLN A 176 -17.26 -12.36 -12.94
C GLN A 176 -16.62 -13.68 -13.43
N GLY A 177 -15.31 -13.84 -13.21
CA GLY A 177 -14.67 -15.16 -13.40
C GLY A 177 -13.21 -15.14 -13.83
N GLU A 178 -12.68 -14.03 -14.34
CA GLU A 178 -11.26 -13.93 -14.72
C GLU A 178 -10.49 -13.09 -13.70
N VAL A 179 -9.57 -13.76 -13.00
CA VAL A 179 -8.55 -13.11 -12.18
C VAL A 179 -7.78 -12.14 -13.09
N ALA A 180 -7.71 -10.85 -12.70
CA ALA A 180 -7.00 -9.77 -13.39
C ALA A 180 -7.69 -9.08 -14.61
N ALA A 181 -9.03 -9.10 -14.72
CA ALA A 181 -9.70 -8.18 -15.65
C ALA A 181 -9.56 -6.72 -15.16
N TRP A 182 -8.98 -5.84 -15.98
CA TRP A 182 -8.91 -4.40 -15.70
C TRP A 182 -10.27 -3.76 -15.98
N GLY A 183 -10.73 -2.93 -15.05
CA GLY A 183 -11.91 -2.09 -15.27
C GLY A 183 -11.61 -0.88 -16.16
N GLU A 184 -12.61 -0.03 -16.36
CA GLU A 184 -12.42 1.28 -16.97
C GLU A 184 -11.98 2.30 -15.93
N SER A 185 -10.97 3.11 -16.26
CA SER A 185 -10.54 4.22 -15.42
C SER A 185 -11.51 5.39 -15.58
N TYR A 186 -12.01 5.93 -14.47
CA TYR A 186 -12.87 7.14 -14.46
C TYR A 186 -12.30 8.19 -13.53
N GLY A 187 -12.55 9.47 -13.82
CA GLY A 187 -12.14 10.59 -12.98
C GLY A 187 -13.30 11.10 -12.11
N TYR A 188 -12.99 11.58 -10.92
CA TYR A 188 -13.96 12.23 -10.03
C TYR A 188 -13.31 13.34 -9.21
N TRP A 189 -14.13 14.30 -8.78
CA TRP A 189 -13.74 15.36 -7.87
C TRP A 189 -13.87 14.88 -6.43
N GLU A 190 -12.79 15.02 -5.68
CA GLU A 190 -12.74 14.73 -4.24
C GLU A 190 -12.48 16.02 -3.46
N PRO A 191 -13.35 16.40 -2.51
CA PRO A 191 -13.08 17.50 -1.59
C PRO A 191 -11.89 17.16 -0.68
N VAL A 192 -10.96 18.11 -0.54
CA VAL A 192 -9.76 17.91 0.29
C VAL A 192 -9.46 19.12 1.14
N SER A 193 -8.89 18.84 2.31
CA SER A 193 -8.30 19.80 3.23
C SER A 193 -6.91 19.31 3.66
N PRO A 194 -6.06 20.17 4.25
CA PRO A 194 -4.73 19.78 4.69
C PRO A 194 -4.70 18.57 5.64
N GLU A 195 -5.75 18.38 6.44
CA GLU A 195 -5.85 17.32 7.45
C GLU A 195 -6.10 15.94 6.85
N VAL A 196 -6.74 15.88 5.67
CA VAL A 196 -7.13 14.60 5.03
C VAL A 196 -6.14 14.11 3.99
N VAL A 197 -5.20 14.96 3.56
CA VAL A 197 -4.09 14.60 2.68
C VAL A 197 -2.87 14.24 3.54
N ARG A 198 -2.53 12.96 3.62
CA ARG A 198 -1.44 12.43 4.46
C ARG A 198 -0.42 11.66 3.64
N THR A 199 0.85 11.74 4.01
CA THR A 199 1.89 10.85 3.47
C THR A 199 1.77 9.46 4.09
N VAL A 200 2.46 8.47 3.51
CA VAL A 200 2.53 7.13 4.10
C VAL A 200 3.13 7.21 5.50
N ARG A 201 4.25 7.91 5.64
CA ARG A 201 4.94 8.12 6.92
C ARG A 201 3.99 8.67 8.00
N GLU A 202 3.21 9.71 7.69
CA GLU A 202 2.25 10.30 8.63
C GLU A 202 1.16 9.30 9.09
N VAL A 203 0.64 8.47 8.16
CA VAL A 203 -0.37 7.45 8.49
C VAL A 203 0.19 6.38 9.42
N TYR A 204 1.40 5.89 9.15
CA TYR A 204 2.03 4.88 10.01
C TYR A 204 2.49 5.45 11.35
N GLU A 205 2.94 6.71 11.42
CA GLU A 205 3.24 7.38 12.68
C GLU A 205 1.98 7.56 13.55
N GLU A 206 0.83 7.85 12.94
CA GLU A 206 -0.45 7.87 13.65
C GLU A 206 -0.83 6.48 14.16
N ALA A 207 -0.68 5.44 13.34
CA ALA A 207 -0.92 4.06 13.75
C ALA A 207 0.00 3.62 14.89
N MET A 208 1.28 3.98 14.86
CA MET A 208 2.25 3.70 15.94
C MET A 208 1.92 4.44 17.24
N ARG A 209 1.35 5.65 17.15
CA ARG A 209 0.82 6.37 18.34
C ARG A 209 -0.42 5.68 18.91
N ALA A 210 -1.27 5.13 18.07
CA ALA A 210 -2.45 4.37 18.49
C ALA A 210 -2.08 2.99 19.06
N ASP A 211 -1.00 2.39 18.57
CA ASP A 211 -0.52 1.07 18.97
C ASP A 211 1.02 1.04 19.11
N ALA A 212 1.49 1.18 20.34
CA ALA A 212 2.92 1.22 20.65
C ALA A 212 3.68 -0.09 20.35
N SER A 213 2.99 -1.18 20.03
CA SER A 213 3.60 -2.45 19.61
C SER A 213 3.88 -2.52 18.11
N LEU A 214 3.47 -1.50 17.34
CA LEU A 214 3.74 -1.37 15.92
C LEU A 214 5.08 -0.65 15.68
N THR A 215 5.89 -1.18 14.79
CA THR A 215 7.05 -0.52 14.19
C THR A 215 6.90 -0.49 12.67
N TYR A 216 7.37 0.57 12.01
CA TYR A 216 7.19 0.75 10.57
C TYR A 216 8.51 1.06 9.85
N HIS A 217 8.77 0.31 8.79
CA HIS A 217 9.92 0.44 7.91
C HIS A 217 9.48 0.56 6.45
N ARG A 218 10.04 1.54 5.75
CA ARG A 218 9.91 1.71 4.30
C ARG A 218 11.19 1.19 3.65
N ILE A 219 11.08 0.20 2.78
CA ILE A 219 12.19 -0.45 2.07
C ILE A 219 11.80 -0.54 0.57
N PRO A 220 11.97 0.54 -0.20
CA PRO A 220 11.50 0.60 -1.57
C PRO A 220 12.22 -0.43 -2.46
N VAL A 221 11.50 -1.44 -2.91
CA VAL A 221 11.99 -2.45 -3.84
C VAL A 221 11.37 -2.20 -5.22
N THR A 222 12.19 -2.32 -6.25
CA THR A 222 11.74 -2.11 -7.63
C THR A 222 10.68 -3.09 -8.07
N ASP A 223 9.62 -2.55 -8.69
CA ASP A 223 8.46 -3.36 -9.06
C ASP A 223 8.83 -4.38 -10.14
N GLU A 224 8.26 -5.59 -10.03
CA GLU A 224 8.53 -6.73 -10.93
C GLU A 224 10.02 -7.10 -11.12
N CYS A 225 10.89 -6.61 -10.23
CA CYS A 225 12.32 -6.88 -10.22
C CYS A 225 12.74 -7.64 -8.95
N ALA A 226 13.90 -8.30 -9.01
CA ALA A 226 14.52 -8.83 -7.81
C ALA A 226 15.01 -7.67 -6.91
N PRO A 227 14.93 -7.79 -5.57
CA PRO A 227 15.52 -6.81 -4.66
C PRO A 227 17.01 -6.66 -4.93
N GLU A 228 17.51 -5.43 -4.83
CA GLU A 228 18.94 -5.16 -4.90
C GLU A 228 19.64 -5.60 -3.60
N GLU A 229 20.96 -5.75 -3.63
CA GLU A 229 21.76 -6.12 -2.44
C GLU A 229 21.48 -5.20 -1.25
N LYS A 230 21.40 -3.87 -1.50
CA LYS A 230 21.06 -2.87 -0.48
C LYS A 230 19.69 -3.11 0.17
N ASP A 231 18.72 -3.62 -0.58
CA ASP A 231 17.37 -3.86 -0.10
C ASP A 231 17.34 -5.12 0.77
N ILE A 232 18.09 -6.15 0.37
CA ILE A 232 18.28 -7.39 1.14
C ILE A 232 19.01 -7.06 2.45
N ASP A 233 20.10 -6.32 2.41
CA ASP A 233 20.83 -5.91 3.61
C ASP A 233 19.93 -5.17 4.59
N ARG A 234 19.13 -4.21 4.08
CA ARG A 234 18.18 -3.47 4.91
C ARG A 234 17.09 -4.37 5.49
N LEU A 235 16.56 -5.30 4.70
CA LEU A 235 15.59 -6.29 5.19
C LEU A 235 16.20 -7.14 6.32
N LEU A 236 17.41 -7.67 6.12
CA LEU A 236 18.09 -8.52 7.10
C LEU A 236 18.42 -7.76 8.39
N GLU A 237 18.80 -6.48 8.29
CA GLU A 237 19.02 -5.62 9.46
C GLU A 237 17.74 -5.49 10.30
N VAL A 238 16.61 -5.16 9.66
CA VAL A 238 15.31 -5.04 10.35
C VAL A 238 14.89 -6.38 10.93
N LEU A 239 15.00 -7.47 10.17
CA LEU A 239 14.64 -8.81 10.62
C LEU A 239 15.50 -9.26 11.81
N GLY A 240 16.80 -8.98 11.79
CA GLY A 240 17.74 -9.32 12.86
C GLY A 240 17.49 -8.56 14.16
N ALA A 241 16.80 -7.41 14.10
CA ALA A 241 16.39 -6.66 15.28
C ALA A 241 15.10 -7.19 15.94
N THR A 242 14.45 -8.22 15.38
CA THR A 242 13.16 -8.75 15.86
C THR A 242 13.28 -10.14 16.51
N ASP A 243 12.50 -10.38 17.56
CA ASP A 243 12.44 -11.70 18.20
C ASP A 243 11.48 -12.66 17.49
N ALA A 244 11.50 -13.95 17.88
CA ALA A 244 10.67 -14.99 17.28
C ALA A 244 9.16 -14.84 17.51
N THR A 245 8.73 -13.91 18.39
CA THR A 245 7.33 -13.63 18.70
C THR A 245 6.81 -12.38 17.98
N THR A 246 7.69 -11.66 17.28
CA THR A 246 7.35 -10.47 16.51
C THR A 246 6.72 -10.86 15.17
N GLY A 247 5.52 -10.33 14.92
CA GLY A 247 4.81 -10.47 13.65
C GLY A 247 5.43 -9.59 12.57
N LEU A 248 5.88 -10.18 11.47
CA LEU A 248 6.49 -9.49 10.34
C LEU A 248 5.44 -9.30 9.24
N VAL A 249 4.98 -8.07 9.01
CA VAL A 249 3.97 -7.76 8.00
C VAL A 249 4.64 -7.13 6.78
N PHE A 250 4.53 -7.77 5.63
CA PHE A 250 5.03 -7.25 4.36
C PHE A 250 3.89 -6.72 3.52
N ASN A 251 4.07 -5.55 2.91
CA ASN A 251 3.11 -5.03 1.94
C ASN A 251 3.78 -4.42 0.71
N CYS A 252 3.07 -4.49 -0.41
CA CYS A 252 3.32 -3.70 -1.61
C CYS A 252 1.97 -3.15 -2.10
N GLN A 253 1.84 -2.79 -3.38
CA GLN A 253 0.55 -2.30 -3.92
C GLN A 253 -0.57 -3.35 -3.74
N LEU A 254 -0.43 -4.53 -4.35
CA LEU A 254 -1.45 -5.59 -4.31
C LEU A 254 -1.13 -6.73 -3.34
N GLY A 255 0.00 -6.70 -2.63
CA GLY A 255 0.35 -7.82 -1.74
C GLY A 255 0.82 -9.07 -2.49
N ARG A 256 1.28 -8.93 -3.75
CA ARG A 256 1.67 -10.04 -4.64
C ARG A 256 3.19 -10.17 -4.74
N GLY A 257 3.84 -9.63 -5.79
CA GLY A 257 5.26 -9.84 -6.10
C GLY A 257 6.20 -9.47 -4.94
N ARG A 258 6.44 -8.17 -4.73
CA ARG A 258 7.33 -7.66 -3.67
C ARG A 258 7.00 -8.21 -2.28
N THR A 259 5.72 -8.23 -1.90
CA THR A 259 5.27 -8.83 -0.63
C THR A 259 5.70 -10.28 -0.48
N THR A 260 5.45 -11.11 -1.50
CA THR A 260 5.83 -12.53 -1.45
C THR A 260 7.34 -12.69 -1.37
N THR A 261 8.09 -11.87 -2.11
CA THR A 261 9.56 -11.85 -2.05
C THR A 261 10.06 -11.55 -0.63
N GLY A 262 9.55 -10.49 0.01
CA GLY A 262 9.89 -10.15 1.40
C GLY A 262 9.53 -11.26 2.39
N MET A 263 8.33 -11.86 2.24
CA MET A 263 7.91 -13.00 3.06
C MET A 263 8.82 -14.22 2.90
N VAL A 264 9.26 -14.54 1.68
CA VAL A 264 10.17 -15.65 1.41
C VAL A 264 11.55 -15.39 2.04
N ILE A 265 12.08 -14.18 1.89
CA ILE A 265 13.34 -13.77 2.54
C ILE A 265 13.23 -13.92 4.06
N ALA A 266 12.14 -13.44 4.66
CA ALA A 266 11.89 -13.60 6.09
C ALA A 266 11.78 -15.06 6.53
N CYS A 267 11.14 -15.92 5.73
CA CYS A 267 11.07 -17.36 6.00
C CYS A 267 12.47 -17.99 6.03
N ILE A 268 13.30 -17.68 5.04
CA ILE A 268 14.68 -18.20 4.95
C ILE A 268 15.49 -17.71 6.16
N PHE A 269 15.42 -16.41 6.46
CA PHE A 269 16.10 -15.81 7.60
C PHE A 269 15.68 -16.46 8.92
N ARG A 270 14.38 -16.59 9.19
CA ARG A 270 13.87 -17.20 10.43
C ARG A 270 14.29 -18.66 10.57
N LYS A 271 14.23 -19.44 9.47
CA LYS A 271 14.66 -20.85 9.50
C LYS A 271 16.16 -20.98 9.76
N TRP A 272 16.97 -20.10 9.16
CA TRP A 272 18.41 -20.06 9.36
C TRP A 272 18.77 -19.69 10.80
N VAL A 273 18.22 -18.60 11.34
CA VAL A 273 18.50 -18.12 12.71
C VAL A 273 17.99 -19.11 13.77
N CYS A 274 16.83 -19.73 13.57
CA CYS A 274 16.26 -20.70 14.52
C CYS A 274 16.85 -22.12 14.39
N GLY A 275 17.94 -22.31 13.64
CA GLY A 275 18.64 -23.59 13.52
C GLY A 275 17.85 -24.71 12.82
N HIS A 276 16.77 -24.39 12.10
CA HIS A 276 16.03 -25.36 11.29
C HIS A 276 16.67 -25.45 9.91
N ALA A 277 17.84 -26.09 9.85
CA ALA A 277 18.43 -26.45 8.57
C ALA A 277 17.42 -27.31 7.77
N PRO A 278 17.22 -27.06 6.47
CA PRO A 278 16.46 -27.97 5.62
C PRO A 278 17.06 -29.38 5.72
N ALA A 279 16.24 -30.43 5.68
CA ALA A 279 16.70 -31.81 5.79
C ALA A 279 17.77 -32.23 4.76
N TRP A 280 17.94 -31.46 3.67
CA TRP A 280 18.96 -31.68 2.64
C TRP A 280 20.30 -30.97 2.91
N TRP A 281 20.39 -30.09 3.92
CA TRP A 281 21.61 -29.35 4.23
C TRP A 281 22.71 -30.28 4.74
N ASP A 282 22.37 -31.25 5.59
CA ASP A 282 23.32 -32.25 6.09
C ASP A 282 23.84 -33.20 5.00
N THR A 283 23.14 -33.33 3.87
CA THR A 283 23.59 -34.14 2.72
C THR A 283 24.47 -33.38 1.73
N ALA A 284 24.51 -32.05 1.79
CA ALA A 284 25.28 -31.21 0.87
C ALA A 284 26.68 -30.84 1.38
N VAL A 285 26.94 -30.96 2.69
CA VAL A 285 28.23 -30.58 3.32
C VAL A 285 28.99 -31.81 3.85
N GLY A 286 28.65 -33.01 3.36
CA GLY A 286 29.37 -34.26 3.64
C GLY A 286 30.57 -34.49 2.73
#